data_AF-A0A7V8XI48-F1
#
_entry.id   AF-A0A7V8XI48-F1
#
_cell.length_a   1.000
_cell.length_b   1.000
_cell.length_c   1.000
_cell.angle_alpha   90.00
_cell.angle_beta   90.00
_cell.angle_gamma   90.00
#
_symmetry.space_group_name_H-M   'P 1'
#
loop_
_entity.id
_entity.type
_entity.pdbx_description
1 polymer ?
#
loop_
_entity_poly.entity_id
_entity_poly.type
_entity_poly.pdbx_seq_one_letter_code
_entity_poly.pdbx_strand_id
1 'polypeptide(L)' 'MARTNVVVDERLLTRVIQLYGLRTKREAIEFALRMTLAASDDPHGQARGLEERGWAADGGTLRDEPVSTL' A
#
# COMPACT_ATOMS: atom_id res chain seq x y z
N MET A 1 11.75 2.77 -10.85
CA MET A 1 10.47 2.96 -10.12
C MET A 1 9.34 2.87 -11.13
N ALA A 2 8.27 2.14 -10.80
CA ALA A 2 7.04 2.09 -11.60
C ALA A 2 5.98 3.00 -10.96
N ARG A 3 5.13 3.63 -11.78
CA ARG A 3 4.01 4.46 -11.31
C ARG A 3 2.78 3.57 -11.17
N THR A 4 2.25 3.48 -9.96
CA THR A 4 1.06 2.67 -9.66
C THR A 4 0.05 3.52 -8.90
N ASN A 5 -1.22 3.43 -9.28
CA ASN A 5 -2.32 4.04 -8.53
C ASN A 5 -2.86 3.00 -7.53
N VAL A 6 -2.86 3.35 -6.24
CA VAL A 6 -3.38 2.52 -5.16
C VAL A 6 -4.34 3.33 -4.31
N VAL A 7 -5.44 2.71 -3.88
CA VAL A 7 -6.38 3.32 -2.93
C VAL A 7 -5.94 2.90 -1.52
N VAL A 8 -5.72 3.88 -0.65
CA VAL A 8 -5.26 3.67 0.73
C VAL A 8 -6.14 4.50 1.65
N ASP A 9 -6.46 3.97 2.83
CA ASP A 9 -7.15 4.74 3.87
C ASP A 9 -6.32 5.97 4.28
N GLU A 10 -6.87 7.15 4.06
CA GLU A 10 -6.22 8.44 4.36
C GLU A 10 -5.92 8.62 5.86
N ARG A 11 -6.76 8.04 6.73
CA ARG A 11 -6.56 8.11 8.19
C ARG A 11 -5.37 7.27 8.60
N LEU A 12 -5.23 6.07 8.01
CA LEU A 12 -4.08 5.21 8.24
C LEU A 12 -2.80 5.91 7.77
N LEU A 13 -2.83 6.47 6.57
CA LEU A 13 -1.70 7.16 5.98
C LEU A 13 -1.26 8.36 6.83
N THR A 14 -2.22 9.20 7.26
CA THR A 14 -1.97 10.34 8.13
C THR A 14 -1.33 9.90 9.45
N ARG A 15 -1.83 8.81 10.05
CA ARG A 15 -1.27 8.27 11.29
C ARG A 15 0.17 7.79 11.12
N VAL A 16 0.49 7.11 10.01
CA VAL A 16 1.85 6.67 9.69
C VAL A 16 2.78 7.87 9.51
N ILE A 17 2.34 8.88 8.74
CA ILE A 17 3.10 10.11 8.51
C ILE A 17 3.44 10.80 9.83
N GLN A 18 2.47 10.94 10.73
CA GLN A 18 2.67 11.57 12.03
C GLN A 18 3.57 10.74 12.96
N LEU A 19 3.38 9.43 13.02
CA LEU A 19 4.12 8.54 13.92
C LEU A 19 5.61 8.47 13.56
N TYR A 20 5.92 8.45 12.26
CA TYR A 20 7.28 8.29 11.75
C TYR A 20 7.90 9.58 11.20
N GLY A 21 7.21 10.73 11.34
CA GLY A 21 7.71 12.04 10.93
C GLY A 21 7.94 12.20 9.42
N LEU A 22 7.13 11.51 8.62
CA LEU A 22 7.26 11.51 7.15
C LEU A 22 6.63 12.78 6.56
N ARG A 23 6.99 13.12 5.32
CA ARG A 23 6.55 14.36 4.67
C ARG A 23 5.50 14.14 3.60
N THR A 24 5.47 12.95 3.00
CA THR A 24 4.60 12.67 1.85
C THR A 24 3.96 11.29 1.91
N LYS A 25 2.84 11.16 1.20
CA LYS A 25 2.14 9.87 0.97
C LYS A 25 3.06 8.81 0.37
N ARG A 26 3.88 9.22 -0.63
CA ARG A 26 4.84 8.33 -1.29
C ARG A 26 5.88 7.81 -0.31
N GLU A 27 6.40 8.67 0.55
CA GLU A 27 7.38 8.30 1.56
C GLU A 27 6.79 7.34 2.60
N ALA A 28 5.53 7.55 3.01
CA ALA A 28 4.82 6.62 3.87
C ALA A 28 4.63 5.24 3.25
N ILE A 29 4.27 5.17 1.97
CA ILE A 29 4.11 3.91 1.24
C ILE A 29 5.46 3.22 1.09
N GLU A 30 6.51 3.95 0.69
CA GLU A 30 7.86 3.40 0.54
C GLU A 30 8.42 2.89 1.87
N PHE A 31 8.21 3.63 2.96
CA PHE A 31 8.58 3.23 4.31
C PHE A 31 7.87 1.94 4.72
N ALA A 32 6.54 1.88 4.54
CA ALA A 32 5.75 0.70 4.88
C ALA A 32 6.23 -0.55 4.12
N LEU A 33 6.46 -0.45 2.81
CA LEU A 33 6.96 -1.57 2.00
C LEU A 33 8.32 -2.07 2.47
N ARG A 34 9.25 -1.16 2.78
CA ARG A 34 10.57 -1.53 3.31
C ARG A 34 10.46 -2.16 4.70
N MET A 35 9.59 -1.65 5.55
CA MET A 35 9.33 -2.20 6.89
C MET A 35 8.78 -3.63 6.80
N THR A 36 7.84 -3.88 5.89
CA THR A 36 7.28 -5.22 5.66
C THR A 36 8.35 -6.21 5.21
N LEU A 37 9.26 -5.81 4.31
CA LEU A 37 10.37 -6.65 3.88
C LEU A 37 11.39 -6.91 4.98
N ALA A 38 11.61 -5.93 5.86
CA ALA A 38 12.55 -6.06 6.99
C ALA A 38 11.99 -6.88 8.16
N ALA A 39 10.66 -7.03 8.25
CA ALA A 39 9.98 -7.63 9.39
C ALA A 39 9.71 -9.15 9.26
N SER A 40 10.13 -9.83 8.18
CA SER A 40 9.76 -11.24 7.97
C SER A 40 10.90 -12.15 7.50
N ASP A 41 11.12 -13.23 8.25
CA ASP A 41 11.76 -14.47 7.78
C ASP A 41 10.77 -15.39 7.03
N ASP A 42 9.46 -15.14 7.15
CA ASP A 42 8.38 -15.80 6.38
C ASP A 42 7.43 -14.75 5.76
N PRO A 43 7.65 -14.34 4.51
CA PRO A 43 6.86 -13.29 3.86
C PRO A 43 5.42 -13.73 3.50
N HIS A 44 5.15 -15.04 3.39
CA HIS A 44 3.84 -15.54 2.93
C HIS A 44 2.83 -15.73 4.07
N GLY A 45 3.29 -16.07 5.29
CA GLY A 45 2.42 -16.13 6.47
C GLY A 45 1.89 -14.75 6.87
N GLN A 46 2.75 -13.72 6.82
CA GLN A 46 2.39 -12.36 7.23
C GLN A 46 1.37 -11.72 6.28
N ALA A 47 1.48 -11.97 4.97
CA ALA A 47 0.53 -11.48 3.97
C ALA A 47 -0.90 -12.01 4.21
N ARG A 48 -1.05 -13.30 4.52
CA ARG A 48 -2.35 -13.92 4.85
C ARG A 48 -2.98 -13.32 6.11
N GLY A 49 -2.17 -13.02 7.13
CA GLY A 49 -2.66 -12.36 8.35
C GLY A 49 -3.19 -10.94 8.10
N LEU A 50 -2.74 -10.25 7.04
CA LEU A 50 -3.28 -8.93 6.66
C LEU A 50 -4.63 -9.04 5.93
N GLU A 51 -4.84 -10.09 5.12
CA GLU A 51 -6.14 -10.39 4.50
C GLU A 51 -7.22 -10.61 5.56
N GLU A 52 -6.89 -11.39 6.61
CA GLU A 52 -7.79 -11.63 7.74
C GLU A 52 -8.10 -10.37 8.57
N ARG A 53 -7.20 -9.37 8.57
CA ARG A 53 -7.35 -8.09 9.30
C ARG A 53 -8.16 -7.04 8.53
N GLY A 54 -8.84 -7.44 7.46
CA GLY A 54 -9.78 -6.57 6.74
C GLY A 54 -9.20 -5.91 5.50
N TRP A 55 -8.11 -6.43 4.92
CA TRP A 55 -7.74 -6.12 3.54
C TRP A 55 -8.67 -6.86 2.56
N ALA A 56 -9.98 -6.66 2.69
CA ALA A 56 -10.86 -6.86 1.55
C ALA A 56 -10.53 -5.72 0.59
N ALA A 57 -9.71 -5.99 -0.41
CA ALA A 57 -9.63 -5.11 -1.56
C ALA A 57 -11.06 -4.94 -2.06
N ASP A 58 -11.68 -3.79 -1.77
CA ASP A 58 -12.98 -3.47 -2.35
C ASP A 58 -12.73 -3.44 -3.86
N GLY A 59 -13.20 -4.51 -4.52
CA GLY A 59 -13.06 -4.74 -5.94
C GLY A 59 -13.97 -3.79 -6.71
N GLY A 60 -13.81 -2.48 -6.48
CA GLY A 60 -14.31 -1.44 -7.34
C GLY A 60 -13.53 -1.51 -8.64
N THR A 61 -13.98 -2.39 -9.53
CA THR A 61 -13.71 -2.48 -10.97
C THR A 61 -12.55 -1.58 -11.41
N LEU A 62 -11.34 -2.14 -11.45
CA LEU A 62 -10.23 -1.54 -12.19
C LEU A 62 -10.71 -1.39 -13.64
N ARG A 63 -11.15 -0.19 -13.99
CA ARG A 63 -11.63 0.11 -15.34
C ARG A 63 -10.39 0.16 -16.22
N ASP A 64 -10.31 -0.81 -17.12
CA ASP A 64 -9.42 -0.81 -18.27
C ASP A 64 -9.74 0.42 -19.13
N GLU A 65 -9.00 1.51 -18.93
CA GLU A 65 -9.01 2.62 -19.88
C GLU A 65 -7.95 2.27 -20.94
N PRO A 66 -8.34 2.09 -22.21
CA PRO A 66 -7.37 1.77 -23.25
C PRO A 66 -6.37 2.93 -23.36
N VAL A 67 -5.10 2.60 -23.17
CA VAL A 67 -3.98 3.51 -23.47
C VAL A 67 -4.13 3.94 -24.92
N SER A 68 -4.52 5.20 -25.12
CA SER A 68 -4.56 5.84 -26.42
C SER A 68 -3.12 6.02 -26.90
N THR A 69 -2.67 5.11 -27.75
CA THR A 69 -1.43 5.27 -28.53
C THR A 69 -1.66 6.37 -29.55
N LEU A 70 -0.93 7.49 -29.40
CA LEU A 70 -0.63 8.42 -30.48
C LEU A 70 0.64 7.95 -31.22
#